data_AF-A0AA48I446-F1
#
_entry.id   AF-A0AA48I446-F1
#
_cell.length_a   1.000
_cell.length_b   1.000
_cell.length_c   1.000
_cell.angle_alpha   90.00
_cell.angle_beta   90.00
_cell.angle_gamma   90.00
#
_symmetry.space_group_name_H-M   'P 1'
#
loop_
_entity.id
_entity.type
_entity.pdbx_description
1 polymer ?
#
loop_
_entity_poly.entity_id
_entity_poly.type
_entity_poly.pdbx_seq_one_letter_code
_entity_poly.pdbx_strand_id
1 'polypeptide(L)'
;MSGSLTHILLEGASGYAIFNVKLQEEIAARSKQLQDSINDWNTFNRMVELASFFPFTSAAQALENANDVSEGVLNPHLKSLLAMVIPSSGSKGNKSQAGVLLGVSERGLAGAIQGETGILCDTSERALELIRGVRLYQDKFLAKEGLEKGDITQAQLGLGHSYSRGKVKFNVNRSDNMIIQAISLSDQLDKDLNTFSMRCREWYGWHFPELYKLVPDAHQYAQLAVLIGDRTQLNEDKLADMQEILDDDETRARNVLDAARASMGSDINEIDLLNISNFAERVVKLAEYRKSLRRYLVEKMSIVAPNLSALLGETIAARLISHAGSLTNLAKYPASTVQILGAEKALFRALKTKGNTPKYGLIYHSSFISRAGSKYKGRISRFLANKCSIACRIDCFSDVPTNKFGEALRAQVEERLAFFETGVAPSKNADAMQKALKAIAADLGDDEDDDDDDEGDVSAADIEAAAKQVEKDQVSAAKARGPMDPELAQLASSAAATPSKKEKKDKKDKKEKRKRDEDEDEDEGRRKKEKKEKKDKSDKSESKKEKKDKSDKKDKKEKKDKKDKKKSKD
;
A
#
# COMPACT_ATOMS: atom_id res chain seq x y z
N MET A 1 -1.25 -24.35 57.06
CA MET A 1 -1.15 -23.08 57.82
C MET A 1 -1.08 -21.98 56.80
N SER A 2 -2.11 -21.13 56.70
CA SER A 2 -2.13 -20.01 55.75
C SER A 2 -1.06 -19.01 56.18
N GLY A 3 0.06 -18.96 55.46
CA GLY A 3 1.06 -17.92 55.65
C GLY A 3 0.45 -16.59 55.18
N SER A 4 0.52 -15.57 56.03
CA SER A 4 0.20 -14.20 55.66
C SER A 4 1.06 -13.80 54.46
N LEU A 5 0.46 -13.25 53.40
CA LEU A 5 1.20 -12.67 52.27
C LEU A 5 2.16 -11.60 52.79
N THR A 6 3.44 -11.71 52.47
CA THR A 6 4.49 -10.82 53.00
C THR A 6 4.97 -9.80 51.98
N HIS A 7 5.15 -10.26 50.73
CA HIS A 7 5.68 -9.44 49.64
C HIS A 7 4.80 -9.62 48.41
N ILE A 8 4.79 -8.62 47.53
CA ILE A 8 4.10 -8.66 46.23
C ILE A 8 5.10 -8.25 45.15
N LEU A 9 5.14 -9.01 44.07
CA LEU A 9 5.87 -8.66 42.86
C LEU A 9 4.92 -7.92 41.90
N LEU A 10 5.38 -6.78 41.38
CA LEU A 10 4.79 -6.09 40.25
C LEU A 10 5.78 -6.08 39.09
N GLU A 11 5.45 -6.79 38.01
CA GLU A 11 6.06 -6.54 36.71
C GLU A 11 5.45 -5.30 36.04
N GLY A 12 6.30 -4.34 35.66
CA GLY A 12 5.92 -3.14 34.94
C GLY A 12 6.77 -2.93 33.69
N ALA A 13 6.32 -2.06 32.79
CA ALA A 13 7.07 -1.75 31.57
C ALA A 13 8.39 -1.00 31.85
N SER A 14 8.47 -0.29 32.98
CA SER A 14 9.65 0.44 33.42
C SER A 14 10.63 -0.41 34.23
N GLY A 15 10.20 -1.56 34.76
CA GLY A 15 11.02 -2.39 35.66
C GLY A 15 10.19 -3.30 36.56
N TYR A 16 10.87 -3.94 37.51
CA TYR A 16 10.24 -4.74 38.56
C TYR A 16 10.15 -3.95 39.86
N ALA A 17 9.02 -4.06 40.55
CA ALA A 17 8.84 -3.51 41.89
C ALA A 17 8.44 -4.62 42.86
N ILE A 18 9.07 -4.64 44.03
CA ILE A 18 8.64 -5.46 45.17
C ILE A 18 8.01 -4.55 46.22
N PHE A 19 6.86 -4.97 46.71
CA PHE A 19 6.14 -4.29 47.77
C PHE A 19 6.05 -5.17 49.02
N ASN A 20 6.11 -4.57 50.19
CA ASN A 20 5.85 -5.19 51.48
C ASN A 20 4.38 -5.03 51.84
N VAL A 21 3.75 -6.14 52.24
CA VAL A 21 2.35 -6.16 52.70
C VAL A 21 2.33 -6.04 54.22
N LYS A 22 1.80 -4.93 54.74
CA LYS A 22 1.71 -4.66 56.19
C LYS A 22 0.41 -5.17 56.79
N LEU A 23 -0.70 -4.99 56.07
CA LEU A 23 -2.04 -5.29 56.53
C LEU A 23 -2.79 -6.03 55.43
N GLN A 24 -3.40 -7.16 55.79
CA GLN A 24 -4.28 -7.92 54.90
C GLN A 24 -5.43 -8.51 55.72
N GLU A 25 -6.64 -8.47 55.16
CA GLU A 25 -7.81 -9.14 55.73
C GLU A 25 -8.18 -10.35 54.87
N GLU A 26 -8.09 -11.56 55.44
CA GLU A 26 -8.37 -12.81 54.69
C GLU A 26 -9.85 -13.22 54.73
N ILE A 27 -10.55 -12.93 55.83
CA ILE A 27 -11.92 -13.43 56.07
C ILE A 27 -12.96 -12.61 55.30
N ALA A 28 -12.71 -11.31 55.14
CA ALA A 28 -13.64 -10.34 54.54
C ALA A 28 -13.20 -9.88 53.14
N ALA A 29 -12.45 -10.71 52.39
CA ALA A 29 -11.90 -10.37 51.06
C ALA A 29 -12.98 -9.87 50.08
N ARG A 30 -14.16 -10.49 50.10
CA ARG A 30 -15.31 -10.15 49.23
C ARG A 30 -16.22 -9.06 49.81
N SER A 31 -15.88 -8.49 50.96
CA SER A 31 -16.69 -7.42 51.54
C SER A 31 -16.56 -6.15 50.71
N LYS A 32 -17.66 -5.43 50.54
CA LYS A 32 -17.66 -4.15 49.82
C LYS A 32 -16.74 -3.12 50.50
N GLN A 33 -16.64 -3.17 51.83
CA GLN A 33 -15.81 -2.28 52.62
C GLN A 33 -14.31 -2.44 52.29
N LEU A 34 -13.83 -3.68 52.15
CA LEU A 34 -12.44 -3.93 51.76
C LEU A 34 -12.17 -3.47 50.33
N GLN A 35 -13.08 -3.73 49.39
CA GLN A 35 -12.94 -3.27 48.00
C GLN A 35 -12.89 -1.75 47.90
N ASP A 36 -13.74 -1.05 48.68
CA ASP A 36 -13.73 0.41 48.76
C ASP A 36 -12.41 0.93 49.37
N SER A 37 -11.81 0.19 50.31
CA SER A 37 -10.50 0.54 50.89
C SER A 37 -9.31 0.32 49.94
N ILE A 38 -9.41 -0.64 49.00
CA ILE A 38 -8.39 -0.80 47.95
C ILE A 38 -8.51 0.32 46.90
N ASN A 39 -9.72 0.85 46.69
CA ASN A 39 -9.97 1.98 45.78
C ASN A 39 -9.73 3.36 46.41
N ASP A 40 -9.40 3.44 47.70
CA ASP A 40 -8.98 4.67 48.35
C ASP A 40 -7.47 4.66 48.62
N TRP A 41 -6.79 5.71 48.17
CA TRP A 41 -5.33 5.81 48.26
C TRP A 41 -4.81 5.84 49.70
N ASN A 42 -5.51 6.54 50.59
CA ASN A 42 -5.03 6.76 51.95
C ASN A 42 -5.05 5.48 52.77
N THR A 43 -6.05 4.65 52.56
CA THR A 43 -6.18 3.32 53.17
C THR A 43 -5.24 2.32 52.49
N PHE A 44 -5.18 2.29 51.15
CA PHE A 44 -4.30 1.36 50.43
C PHE A 44 -2.80 1.58 50.70
N ASN A 45 -2.33 2.83 50.78
CA ASN A 45 -0.93 3.14 51.11
C ASN A 45 -0.52 2.71 52.55
N ARG A 46 -1.49 2.40 53.43
CA ARG A 46 -1.20 1.78 54.73
C ARG A 46 -1.10 0.26 54.64
N MET A 47 -1.74 -0.36 53.65
CA MET A 47 -1.73 -1.80 53.43
C MET A 47 -0.44 -2.26 52.75
N VAL A 48 0.04 -1.48 51.77
CA VAL A 48 1.18 -1.84 50.92
C VAL A 48 2.21 -0.71 50.90
N GLU A 49 3.48 -1.06 51.10
CA GLU A 49 4.62 -0.14 51.03
C GLU A 49 5.63 -0.63 49.99
N LEU A 50 6.20 0.29 49.19
CA LEU A 50 7.25 -0.04 48.23
C LEU A 50 8.53 -0.45 48.98
N ALA A 51 9.05 -1.64 48.71
CA ALA A 51 10.28 -2.14 49.30
C ALA A 51 11.50 -1.79 48.43
N SER A 52 11.40 -2.09 47.14
CA SER A 52 12.45 -1.82 46.17
C SER A 52 11.85 -1.72 44.76
N PHE A 53 12.41 -0.81 43.96
CA PHE A 53 12.12 -0.68 42.54
C PHE A 53 13.42 -0.84 41.75
N PHE A 54 13.38 -1.66 40.71
CA PHE A 54 14.53 -1.89 39.85
C PHE A 54 14.15 -1.57 38.40
N PRO A 55 14.56 -0.41 37.88
CA PRO A 55 14.25 -0.02 36.53
C PRO A 55 15.05 -0.84 35.51
N PHE A 56 14.47 -1.06 34.33
CA PHE A 56 15.21 -1.61 33.20
C PHE A 56 16.18 -0.55 32.65
N THR A 57 17.39 -0.99 32.31
CA THR A 57 18.44 -0.10 31.78
C THR A 57 18.25 0.22 30.30
N SER A 58 17.62 -0.69 29.55
CA SER A 58 17.44 -0.60 28.10
C SER A 58 16.10 -1.16 27.66
N ALA A 59 15.57 -0.64 26.54
CA ALA A 59 14.37 -1.18 25.90
C ALA A 59 14.55 -2.64 25.45
N ALA A 60 15.77 -3.04 25.09
CA ALA A 60 16.08 -4.43 24.74
C ALA A 60 15.92 -5.37 25.94
N GLN A 61 16.43 -4.93 27.10
CA GLN A 61 16.27 -5.65 28.35
C GLN A 61 14.80 -5.73 28.76
N ALA A 62 14.05 -4.63 28.64
CA ALA A 62 12.62 -4.62 28.93
C ALA A 62 11.83 -5.59 28.01
N LEU A 63 12.20 -5.68 26.72
CA LEU A 63 11.60 -6.60 25.76
C LEU A 63 11.89 -8.06 26.09
N GLU A 64 13.15 -8.39 26.41
CA GLU A 64 13.56 -9.73 26.85
C GLU A 64 12.80 -10.15 28.10
N ASN A 65 12.77 -9.30 29.13
CA ASN A 65 12.04 -9.56 30.37
C ASN A 65 10.53 -9.70 30.13
N ALA A 66 9.95 -8.93 29.20
CA ALA A 66 8.53 -9.07 28.86
C ALA A 66 8.22 -10.40 28.13
N ASN A 67 9.13 -10.87 27.28
CA ASN A 67 8.99 -12.19 26.64
C ASN A 67 9.11 -13.31 27.68
N ASP A 68 10.11 -13.25 28.56
CA ASP A 68 10.34 -14.26 29.59
C ASP A 68 9.17 -14.35 30.57
N VAL A 69 8.66 -13.20 31.04
CA VAL A 69 7.47 -13.16 31.91
C VAL A 69 6.25 -13.72 31.18
N SER A 70 6.07 -13.42 29.89
CA SER A 70 4.96 -13.98 29.09
C SER A 70 5.07 -15.49 28.90
N GLU A 71 6.28 -16.05 28.90
CA GLU A 71 6.54 -17.49 28.76
C GLU A 71 6.67 -18.19 30.13
N GLY A 72 6.63 -17.43 31.22
CA GLY A 72 6.72 -17.93 32.59
C GLY A 72 8.14 -18.32 33.02
N VAL A 73 9.16 -17.80 32.33
CA VAL A 73 10.58 -18.05 32.62
C VAL A 73 11.11 -16.99 33.58
N LEU A 74 11.95 -17.39 34.54
CA LEU A 74 12.58 -16.47 35.47
C LEU A 74 13.80 -15.80 34.83
N ASN A 75 13.70 -14.52 34.49
CA ASN A 75 14.83 -13.76 33.97
C ASN A 75 15.93 -13.60 35.08
N PRO A 76 17.23 -13.68 34.74
CA PRO A 76 18.34 -13.47 35.69
C PRO A 76 18.28 -12.13 36.44
N HIS A 77 17.71 -11.11 35.81
CA HIS A 77 17.51 -9.80 36.40
C HIS A 77 16.50 -9.83 37.56
N LEU A 78 15.36 -10.49 37.36
CA LEU A 78 14.35 -10.71 38.40
C LEU A 78 14.90 -11.58 39.53
N LYS A 79 15.68 -12.61 39.20
CA LYS A 79 16.36 -13.46 40.20
C LYS A 79 17.30 -12.67 41.10
N SER A 80 18.07 -11.74 40.52
CA SER A 80 19.01 -10.88 41.27
C SER A 80 18.27 -9.94 42.22
N LEU A 81 17.15 -9.37 41.78
CA LEU A 81 16.27 -8.53 42.60
C LEU A 81 15.65 -9.33 43.76
N LEU A 82 15.13 -10.53 43.50
CA LEU A 82 14.56 -11.39 44.55
C LEU A 82 15.62 -11.75 45.59
N ALA A 83 16.85 -12.07 45.17
CA ALA A 83 17.95 -12.39 46.09
C ALA A 83 18.41 -11.19 46.93
N MET A 84 18.28 -9.96 46.42
CA MET A 84 18.67 -8.74 47.13
C MET A 84 17.63 -8.32 48.17
N VAL A 85 16.34 -8.42 47.83
CA VAL A 85 15.25 -7.90 48.67
C VAL A 85 14.72 -8.96 49.63
N ILE A 86 14.61 -10.21 49.17
CA ILE A 86 14.10 -11.32 49.97
C ILE A 86 15.29 -12.07 50.57
N PRO A 87 15.41 -12.17 51.91
CA PRO A 87 16.49 -12.92 52.54
C PRO A 87 16.51 -14.37 52.05
N SER A 88 17.62 -14.81 51.44
CA SER A 88 17.72 -16.18 50.91
C SER A 88 17.59 -17.22 52.03
N SER A 89 16.88 -18.30 51.73
CA SER A 89 16.60 -19.46 52.60
C SER A 89 17.83 -20.31 52.97
N GLY A 90 19.05 -19.88 52.63
CA GLY A 90 20.28 -20.67 52.73
C GLY A 90 21.08 -20.60 54.05
N SER A 91 20.78 -19.67 54.97
CA SER A 91 21.54 -19.56 56.23
C SER A 91 20.77 -20.18 57.40
N LYS A 92 21.11 -21.43 57.72
CA LYS A 92 20.59 -22.21 58.86
C LYS A 92 20.87 -21.47 60.19
N GLY A 93 19.96 -20.60 60.63
CA GLY A 93 20.12 -19.93 61.93
C GLY A 93 18.99 -19.04 62.42
N ASN A 94 18.20 -18.38 61.54
CA ASN A 94 17.23 -17.37 61.99
C ASN A 94 15.75 -17.81 61.83
N LYS A 95 15.04 -17.87 62.95
CA LYS A 95 13.59 -18.16 63.06
C LYS A 95 12.67 -17.12 62.39
N SER A 96 13.20 -16.03 61.84
CA SER A 96 12.45 -15.03 61.06
C SER A 96 12.20 -15.43 59.60
N GLN A 97 12.71 -16.59 59.16
CA GLN A 97 12.75 -16.97 57.74
C GLN A 97 11.69 -18.00 57.30
N ALA A 98 10.85 -18.51 58.21
CA ALA A 98 9.88 -19.57 57.91
C ALA A 98 8.51 -19.07 57.38
N GLY A 99 8.40 -17.79 56.98
CA GLY A 99 7.11 -17.15 56.70
C GLY A 99 7.05 -16.27 55.45
N VAL A 100 8.08 -16.26 54.60
CA VAL A 100 8.06 -15.39 53.39
C VAL A 100 7.18 -16.03 52.32
N LEU A 101 6.10 -15.32 51.99
CA LEU A 101 5.19 -15.65 50.91
C LEU A 101 5.10 -14.47 49.93
N LEU A 102 5.41 -14.75 48.66
CA LEU A 102 5.46 -13.76 47.58
C LEU A 102 4.21 -13.85 46.70
N GLY A 103 3.47 -12.76 46.58
CA GLY A 103 2.35 -12.63 45.65
C GLY A 103 2.85 -12.42 44.22
N VAL A 104 2.46 -13.31 43.32
CA VAL A 104 2.79 -13.24 41.89
C VAL A 104 1.50 -13.28 41.08
N SER A 105 1.44 -12.52 39.99
CA SER A 105 0.29 -12.45 39.08
C SER A 105 0.11 -13.74 38.27
N GLU A 106 1.22 -14.22 37.68
CA GLU A 106 1.26 -15.34 36.76
C GLU A 106 1.66 -16.66 37.43
N ARG A 107 0.93 -17.72 37.13
CA ARG A 107 1.15 -19.06 37.72
C ARG A 107 2.42 -19.73 37.20
N GLY A 108 2.73 -19.56 35.91
CA GLY A 108 3.96 -20.10 35.31
C GLY A 108 5.20 -19.50 35.96
N LEU A 109 5.22 -18.16 36.05
CA LEU A 109 6.29 -17.41 36.72
C LEU A 109 6.42 -17.78 38.21
N ALA A 110 5.30 -17.95 38.92
CA ALA A 110 5.31 -18.42 40.31
C ALA A 110 5.99 -19.80 40.46
N GLY A 111 5.71 -20.73 39.54
CA GLY A 111 6.36 -22.03 39.51
C GLY A 111 7.87 -21.94 39.27
N ALA A 112 8.29 -21.10 38.32
CA ALA A 112 9.70 -20.88 38.01
C ALA A 112 10.46 -20.22 39.17
N ILE A 113 9.87 -19.20 39.81
CA ILE A 113 10.44 -18.54 41.01
C ILE A 113 10.60 -19.56 42.13
N GLN A 114 9.57 -20.34 42.43
CA GLN A 114 9.62 -21.34 43.48
C GLN A 114 10.67 -22.43 43.18
N GLY A 115 10.80 -22.87 41.93
CA GLY A 115 11.78 -23.86 41.50
C GLY A 115 13.24 -23.38 41.65
N GLU A 116 13.52 -22.12 41.31
CA GLU A 116 14.89 -21.60 41.29
C GLU A 116 15.36 -20.94 42.59
N THR A 117 14.45 -20.25 43.29
CA THR A 117 14.79 -19.46 44.49
C THR A 117 14.35 -20.12 45.80
N GLY A 118 13.47 -21.13 45.72
CA GLY A 118 12.89 -21.79 46.89
C GLY A 118 11.91 -20.92 47.68
N ILE A 119 11.51 -19.76 47.15
CA ILE A 119 10.53 -18.86 47.77
C ILE A 119 9.13 -19.41 47.50
N LEU A 120 8.27 -19.46 48.53
CA LEU A 120 6.88 -19.84 48.35
C LEU A 120 6.12 -18.70 47.65
N CYS A 121 5.52 -19.01 46.51
CA CYS A 121 4.71 -18.06 45.74
C CYS A 121 3.22 -18.32 45.93
N ASP A 122 2.44 -17.25 45.96
CA ASP A 122 1.00 -17.29 46.03
C ASP A 122 0.37 -16.53 44.85
N THR A 123 -0.55 -17.20 44.16
CA THR A 123 -1.31 -16.68 43.03
C THR A 123 -2.82 -16.71 43.31
N SER A 124 -3.21 -16.75 44.58
CA SER A 124 -4.61 -16.77 44.99
C SER A 124 -5.29 -15.40 44.81
N GLU A 125 -6.63 -15.38 44.94
CA GLU A 125 -7.47 -14.19 44.75
C GLU A 125 -6.98 -12.99 45.59
N ARG A 126 -6.47 -13.23 46.82
CA ARG A 126 -5.92 -12.18 47.70
C ARG A 126 -4.68 -11.49 47.13
N ALA A 127 -3.76 -12.25 46.53
CA ALA A 127 -2.54 -11.70 45.93
C ALA A 127 -2.91 -10.86 44.71
N LEU A 128 -3.85 -11.35 43.89
CA LEU A 128 -4.33 -10.64 42.71
C LEU A 128 -5.07 -9.34 43.04
N GLU A 129 -5.85 -9.29 44.11
CA GLU A 129 -6.52 -8.06 44.57
C GLU A 129 -5.52 -6.98 45.00
N LEU A 130 -4.48 -7.36 45.74
CA LEU A 130 -3.43 -6.42 46.14
C LEU A 130 -2.58 -5.97 44.94
N ILE A 131 -2.23 -6.88 44.02
CA ILE A 131 -1.55 -6.53 42.76
C ILE A 131 -2.40 -5.55 41.93
N ARG A 132 -3.73 -5.74 41.89
CA ARG A 132 -4.66 -4.81 41.22
C ARG A 132 -4.63 -3.42 41.87
N GLY A 133 -4.65 -3.33 43.19
CA GLY A 133 -4.53 -2.05 43.91
C GLY A 133 -3.19 -1.35 43.64
N VAL A 134 -2.09 -2.12 43.63
CA VAL A 134 -0.76 -1.61 43.27
C VAL A 134 -0.76 -1.07 41.83
N ARG A 135 -1.36 -1.79 40.88
CA ARG A 135 -1.46 -1.34 39.47
C ARG A 135 -2.28 -0.06 39.32
N LEU A 136 -3.36 0.09 40.09
CA LEU A 136 -4.19 1.31 40.09
C LEU A 136 -3.40 2.56 40.53
N TYR A 137 -2.49 2.40 41.49
CA TYR A 137 -1.71 3.51 42.06
C TYR A 137 -0.21 3.47 41.73
N GLN A 138 0.18 2.71 40.71
CA GLN A 138 1.58 2.53 40.33
C GLN A 138 2.30 3.87 40.15
N ASP A 139 1.64 4.85 39.51
CA ASP A 139 2.19 6.19 39.26
C ASP A 139 2.51 6.92 40.58
N LYS A 140 1.68 6.73 41.62
CA LYS A 140 1.89 7.39 42.93
C LYS A 140 2.97 6.71 43.75
N PHE A 141 3.11 5.39 43.65
CA PHE A 141 4.17 4.66 44.34
C PHE A 141 5.53 4.96 43.70
N LEU A 142 5.62 4.91 42.38
CA LEU A 142 6.86 5.09 41.62
C LEU A 142 7.29 6.55 41.50
N ALA A 143 6.38 7.52 41.72
CA ALA A 143 6.74 8.93 41.84
C ALA A 143 7.75 9.21 42.96
N LYS A 144 7.80 8.37 44.00
CA LYS A 144 8.78 8.48 45.09
C LYS A 144 10.20 8.13 44.66
N GLU A 145 10.34 7.33 43.61
CA GLU A 145 11.61 6.88 43.02
C GLU A 145 12.04 7.76 41.83
N GLY A 146 11.37 8.90 41.61
CA GLY A 146 11.75 9.89 40.59
C GLY A 146 11.13 9.69 39.20
N LEU A 147 10.14 8.79 39.04
CA LEU A 147 9.37 8.72 37.79
C LEU A 147 8.29 9.81 37.73
N GLU A 148 8.24 10.57 36.65
CA GLU A 148 7.21 11.56 36.45
C GLU A 148 5.89 10.91 36.00
N LYS A 149 4.79 11.67 36.18
CA LYS A 149 3.47 11.22 35.73
C LYS A 149 3.43 11.21 34.21
N GLY A 150 3.43 10.02 33.62
CA GLY A 150 3.37 9.81 32.16
C GLY A 150 4.53 8.98 31.60
N ASP A 151 5.62 8.83 32.35
CA ASP A 151 6.76 8.03 31.91
C ASP A 151 6.38 6.55 31.76
N ILE A 152 5.55 6.05 32.68
CA ILE A 152 5.07 4.67 32.65
C ILE A 152 4.21 4.41 31.40
N THR A 153 3.37 5.35 30.98
CA THR A 153 2.53 5.17 29.78
C THR A 153 3.36 5.22 28.50
N GLN A 154 4.39 6.05 28.44
CA GLN A 154 5.36 6.07 27.33
C GLN A 154 6.16 4.77 27.27
N ALA A 155 6.65 4.27 28.41
CA ALA A 155 7.33 2.98 28.49
C ALA A 155 6.43 1.82 28.05
N GLN A 156 5.16 1.82 28.47
CA GLN A 156 4.16 0.84 28.03
C GLN A 156 3.92 0.88 26.52
N LEU A 157 3.82 2.07 25.92
CA LEU A 157 3.64 2.23 24.48
C LEU A 157 4.86 1.70 23.70
N GLY A 158 6.07 2.06 24.13
CA GLY A 158 7.31 1.61 23.50
C GLY A 158 7.51 0.09 23.61
N LEU A 159 7.27 -0.48 24.79
CA LEU A 159 7.37 -1.91 25.03
C LEU A 159 6.27 -2.67 24.28
N GLY A 160 5.03 -2.19 24.29
CA GLY A 160 3.92 -2.80 23.56
C GLY A 160 4.15 -2.87 22.06
N HIS A 161 4.69 -1.79 21.46
CA HIS A 161 5.11 -1.80 20.06
C HIS A 161 6.23 -2.80 19.80
N SER A 162 7.25 -2.84 20.65
CA SER A 162 8.42 -3.71 20.47
C SER A 162 8.06 -5.19 20.63
N TYR A 163 7.27 -5.51 21.65
CA TYR A 163 6.73 -6.84 21.91
C TYR A 163 5.88 -7.34 20.74
N SER A 164 4.95 -6.51 20.28
CA SER A 164 4.08 -6.86 19.15
C SER A 164 4.88 -7.05 17.86
N ARG A 165 5.88 -6.19 17.59
CA ARG A 165 6.77 -6.35 16.42
C ARG A 165 7.59 -7.63 16.48
N GLY A 166 8.11 -7.97 17.66
CA GLY A 166 8.86 -9.21 17.89
C GLY A 166 8.00 -10.45 17.67
N LYS A 167 6.81 -10.50 18.29
CA LYS A 167 5.89 -11.64 18.15
C LYS A 167 5.33 -11.79 16.73
N VAL A 168 5.06 -10.69 16.03
CA VAL A 168 4.49 -10.72 14.67
C VAL A 168 5.57 -10.89 13.58
N LYS A 169 6.86 -11.08 13.94
CA LYS A 169 7.99 -11.11 12.99
C LYS A 169 7.84 -10.03 11.90
N PHE A 170 7.67 -8.78 12.32
CA PHE A 170 7.42 -7.68 11.38
C PHE A 170 8.61 -7.55 10.43
N ASN A 171 8.47 -8.07 9.20
CA ASN A 171 9.54 -8.03 8.21
C ASN A 171 9.74 -6.60 7.74
N VAL A 172 10.81 -5.96 8.22
CA VAL A 172 11.18 -4.58 7.87
C VAL A 172 11.44 -4.45 6.36
N ASN A 173 11.92 -5.51 5.71
CA ASN A 173 12.19 -5.53 4.28
C ASN A 173 10.91 -5.50 3.43
N ARG A 174 9.75 -5.77 4.04
CA ARG A 174 8.44 -5.77 3.38
C ARG A 174 7.68 -4.45 3.53
N SER A 175 8.42 -3.34 3.64
CA SER A 175 7.85 -1.99 3.76
C SER A 175 7.34 -1.48 2.41
N ASP A 176 6.06 -1.72 2.13
CA ASP A 176 5.34 -1.24 0.94
C ASP A 176 5.11 0.28 0.97
N ASN A 177 5.13 0.92 2.14
CA ASN A 177 4.99 2.38 2.26
C ASN A 177 6.05 3.14 1.47
N MET A 178 7.31 2.67 1.45
CA MET A 178 8.37 3.33 0.68
C MET A 178 8.07 3.34 -0.82
N ILE A 179 7.47 2.27 -1.35
CA ILE A 179 7.06 2.17 -2.76
C ILE A 179 5.92 3.15 -3.05
N ILE A 180 4.94 3.25 -2.15
CA ILE A 180 3.79 4.15 -2.28
C ILE A 180 4.23 5.61 -2.34
N GLN A 181 5.15 6.01 -1.44
CA GLN A 181 5.68 7.37 -1.43
C GLN A 181 6.56 7.64 -2.66
N ALA A 182 7.41 6.68 -3.05
CA ALA A 182 8.30 6.84 -4.19
C ALA A 182 7.53 7.03 -5.51
N ILE A 183 6.47 6.25 -5.76
CA ILE A 183 5.67 6.41 -7.00
C ILE A 183 4.84 7.70 -7.00
N SER A 184 4.28 8.09 -5.85
CA SER A 184 3.57 9.37 -5.71
C SER A 184 4.50 10.55 -5.99
N LEU A 185 5.71 10.51 -5.42
CA LEU A 185 6.75 11.51 -5.67
C LEU A 185 7.20 11.50 -7.12
N SER A 186 7.38 10.33 -7.74
CA SER A 186 7.73 10.24 -9.17
C SER A 186 6.65 10.85 -10.06
N ASP A 187 5.37 10.54 -9.84
CA ASP A 187 4.25 11.10 -10.63
C ASP A 187 4.11 12.63 -10.41
N GLN A 188 4.50 13.14 -9.24
CA GLN A 188 4.53 14.58 -8.95
C GLN A 188 5.71 15.27 -9.65
N LEU A 189 6.92 14.70 -9.53
CA LEU A 189 8.12 15.18 -10.21
C LEU A 189 7.94 15.27 -11.72
N ASP A 190 7.23 14.33 -12.35
CA ASP A 190 6.94 14.36 -13.78
C ASP A 190 6.15 15.61 -14.20
N LYS A 191 5.15 16.00 -13.39
CA LYS A 191 4.34 17.21 -13.65
C LYS A 191 5.12 18.47 -13.39
N ASP A 192 5.89 18.48 -12.30
CA ASP A 192 6.68 19.63 -11.88
C ASP A 192 7.82 19.88 -12.88
N LEU A 193 8.52 18.83 -13.33
CA LEU A 193 9.54 18.94 -14.37
C LEU A 193 8.98 19.48 -15.67
N ASN A 194 7.80 19.02 -16.11
CA ASN A 194 7.18 19.57 -17.32
C ASN A 194 6.84 21.05 -17.14
N THR A 195 6.27 21.43 -15.99
CA THR A 195 5.92 22.82 -15.69
C THR A 195 7.17 23.71 -15.61
N PHE A 196 8.20 23.28 -14.88
CA PHE A 196 9.44 24.02 -14.73
C PHE A 196 10.22 24.11 -16.02
N SER A 197 10.23 23.06 -16.86
CA SER A 197 10.89 23.12 -18.16
C SER A 197 10.18 24.09 -19.11
N MET A 198 8.85 24.16 -19.08
CA MET A 198 8.11 25.18 -19.82
C MET A 198 8.40 26.60 -19.30
N ARG A 199 8.52 26.79 -17.98
CA ARG A 199 8.94 28.08 -17.41
C ARG A 199 10.38 28.47 -17.79
N CYS A 200 11.30 27.52 -17.78
CA CYS A 200 12.69 27.74 -18.19
C CYS A 200 12.76 28.16 -19.67
N ARG A 201 11.95 27.54 -20.53
CA ARG A 201 11.78 27.91 -21.93
C ARG A 201 11.23 29.32 -22.13
N GLU A 202 10.16 29.67 -21.43
CA GLU A 202 9.60 31.03 -21.52
C GLU A 202 10.59 32.09 -21.03
N TRP A 203 11.29 31.81 -19.93
CA TRP A 203 12.19 32.79 -19.30
C TRP A 203 13.48 32.98 -20.09
N TYR A 204 14.16 31.90 -20.49
CA TYR A 204 15.37 31.98 -21.31
C TYR A 204 15.06 32.32 -22.78
N GLY A 205 13.87 31.96 -23.27
CA GLY A 205 13.43 32.28 -24.64
C GLY A 205 13.30 33.78 -24.91
N TRP A 206 13.27 34.63 -23.88
CA TRP A 206 13.36 36.09 -24.06
C TRP A 206 14.76 36.54 -24.49
N HIS A 207 15.80 35.82 -24.04
CA HIS A 207 17.19 36.03 -24.43
C HIS A 207 17.55 35.34 -25.75
N PHE A 208 17.12 34.08 -25.91
CA PHE A 208 17.45 33.27 -27.07
C PHE A 208 16.21 32.53 -27.60
N PRO A 209 15.31 33.23 -28.35
CA PRO A 209 14.03 32.68 -28.78
C PRO A 209 14.15 31.55 -29.81
N GLU A 210 15.21 31.55 -30.62
CA GLU A 210 15.40 30.56 -31.69
C GLU A 210 15.69 29.16 -31.13
N LEU A 211 16.26 29.06 -29.93
CA LEU A 211 16.58 27.79 -29.25
C LEU A 211 15.34 26.93 -29.04
N TYR A 212 14.18 27.55 -28.78
CA TYR A 212 12.92 26.84 -28.57
C TYR A 212 12.50 26.01 -29.80
N LYS A 213 12.80 26.51 -31.01
CA LYS A 213 12.45 25.82 -32.26
C LYS A 213 13.47 24.73 -32.61
N LEU A 214 14.74 24.94 -32.27
CA LEU A 214 15.83 24.01 -32.56
C LEU A 214 15.85 22.81 -31.62
N VAL A 215 15.45 23.00 -30.36
CA VAL A 215 15.53 21.96 -29.32
C VAL A 215 14.12 21.66 -28.75
N PRO A 216 13.40 20.69 -29.34
CA PRO A 216 12.04 20.35 -28.94
C PRO A 216 11.97 19.60 -27.61
N ASP A 217 13.05 18.94 -27.17
CA ASP A 217 13.10 18.30 -25.84
C ASP A 217 13.38 19.30 -24.73
N ALA A 218 12.62 19.20 -23.64
CA ALA A 218 12.58 20.21 -22.59
C ALA A 218 13.75 20.06 -21.60
N HIS A 219 14.26 18.83 -21.45
CA HIS A 219 15.42 18.53 -20.63
C HIS A 219 16.71 18.98 -21.31
N GLN A 220 16.91 18.62 -22.58
CA GLN A 220 18.03 19.09 -23.39
C GLN A 220 18.08 20.62 -23.45
N TYR A 221 16.92 21.27 -23.59
CA TYR A 221 16.83 22.73 -23.54
C TYR A 221 17.37 23.32 -22.23
N ALA A 222 17.00 22.75 -21.08
CA ALA A 222 17.48 23.23 -19.78
C ALA A 222 18.99 23.01 -19.61
N GLN A 223 19.52 21.87 -20.08
CA GLN A 223 20.97 21.60 -20.07
C GLN A 223 21.74 22.59 -20.96
N LEU A 224 21.23 22.88 -22.15
CA LEU A 224 21.84 23.86 -23.06
C LEU A 224 21.76 25.28 -22.50
N ALA A 225 20.66 25.67 -21.85
CA ALA A 225 20.56 26.98 -21.20
C ALA A 225 21.62 27.18 -20.10
N VAL A 226 21.97 26.13 -19.37
CA VAL A 226 23.05 26.16 -18.36
C VAL A 226 24.43 26.27 -19.02
N LEU A 227 24.67 25.51 -20.10
CA LEU A 227 25.97 25.47 -20.78
C LEU A 227 26.28 26.73 -21.60
N ILE A 228 25.27 27.24 -22.31
CA ILE A 228 25.37 28.45 -23.14
C ILE A 228 25.56 29.67 -22.25
N GLY A 229 24.70 29.84 -21.24
CA GLY A 229 24.68 31.05 -20.42
C GLY A 229 24.27 32.25 -21.28
N ASP A 230 25.16 33.24 -21.40
CA ASP A 230 24.97 34.38 -22.30
C ASP A 230 25.27 33.98 -23.74
N ARG A 231 24.39 34.34 -24.68
CA ARG A 231 24.54 34.06 -26.11
C ARG A 231 25.82 34.66 -26.71
N THR A 232 26.29 35.79 -26.15
CA THR A 232 27.46 36.50 -26.66
C THR A 232 28.77 35.75 -26.40
N GLN A 233 28.77 34.87 -25.39
CA GLN A 233 29.93 34.09 -24.97
C GLN A 233 29.98 32.69 -25.61
N LEU A 234 29.15 32.45 -26.62
CA LEU A 234 29.09 31.17 -27.32
C LEU A 234 30.21 31.05 -28.37
N ASN A 235 31.20 30.20 -28.08
CA ASN A 235 32.33 29.89 -28.97
C ASN A 235 32.25 28.47 -29.53
N GLU A 236 33.03 28.20 -30.59
CA GLU A 236 33.14 26.87 -31.23
C GLU A 236 33.72 25.80 -30.29
N ASP A 237 34.42 26.19 -29.23
CA ASP A 237 34.95 25.24 -28.22
C ASP A 237 33.82 24.52 -27.45
N LYS A 238 32.68 25.18 -27.23
CA LYS A 238 31.51 24.60 -26.55
C LYS A 238 30.69 23.69 -27.47
N LEU A 239 31.05 23.59 -28.75
CA LEU A 239 30.31 22.82 -29.75
C LEU A 239 30.35 21.32 -29.44
N ALA A 240 31.46 20.82 -28.90
CA ALA A 240 31.60 19.41 -28.49
C ALA A 240 30.64 19.05 -27.35
N ASP A 241 30.56 19.89 -26.31
CA ASP A 241 29.65 19.65 -25.19
C ASP A 241 28.17 19.78 -25.61
N MET A 242 27.86 20.68 -26.55
CA MET A 242 26.52 20.80 -27.12
C MET A 242 26.13 19.58 -27.96
N GLN A 243 27.09 18.97 -28.67
CA GLN A 243 26.87 17.72 -29.42
C GLN A 243 26.50 16.59 -28.46
N GLU A 244 27.23 16.44 -27.36
CA GLU A 244 26.94 15.41 -26.35
C GLU A 244 25.50 15.56 -25.79
N ILE A 245 25.07 16.80 -25.50
CA ILE A 245 23.72 17.06 -24.99
C ILE A 245 22.63 16.81 -26.06
N LEU A 246 22.94 17.02 -27.33
CA LEU A 246 21.99 16.90 -28.46
C LEU A 246 21.96 15.51 -29.10
N ASP A 247 22.44 14.48 -28.39
CA ASP A 247 22.53 13.09 -28.85
C ASP A 247 23.45 12.95 -30.09
N ASP A 248 24.63 13.56 -30.04
CA ASP A 248 25.67 13.55 -31.08
C ASP A 248 25.25 14.15 -32.44
N ASP A 249 24.21 14.98 -32.44
CA ASP A 249 23.75 15.67 -33.64
C ASP A 249 24.55 16.95 -33.90
N GLU A 250 25.63 16.80 -34.66
CA GLU A 250 26.49 17.89 -35.09
C GLU A 250 25.74 18.97 -35.87
N THR A 251 24.74 18.60 -36.67
CA THR A 251 23.98 19.58 -37.46
C THR A 251 23.12 20.47 -36.58
N ARG A 252 22.45 19.90 -35.56
CA ARG A 252 21.69 20.68 -34.59
C ARG A 252 22.60 21.59 -33.76
N ALA A 253 23.74 21.11 -33.30
CA ALA A 253 24.70 21.91 -32.54
C ALA A 253 25.20 23.13 -33.34
N ARG A 254 25.61 22.92 -34.60
CA ARG A 254 26.01 24.01 -35.51
C ARG A 254 24.87 24.99 -35.78
N ASN A 255 23.66 24.49 -36.02
CA ASN A 255 22.49 25.35 -36.22
C ASN A 255 22.18 26.23 -35.00
N VAL A 256 22.41 25.75 -33.77
CA VAL A 256 22.25 26.56 -32.56
C VAL A 256 23.32 27.64 -32.49
N LEU A 257 24.56 27.34 -32.87
CA LEU A 257 25.65 28.32 -32.90
C LEU A 257 25.43 29.40 -33.95
N ASP A 258 25.00 29.02 -35.15
CA ASP A 258 24.62 29.96 -36.20
C ASP A 258 23.39 30.79 -35.80
N ALA A 259 22.41 30.18 -35.14
CA ALA A 259 21.24 30.87 -34.62
C ALA A 259 21.60 31.85 -33.49
N ALA A 260 22.60 31.56 -32.65
CA ALA A 260 23.07 32.49 -31.62
C ALA A 260 23.72 33.73 -32.25
N ARG A 261 24.53 33.55 -33.31
CA ARG A 261 25.11 34.67 -34.08
C ARG A 261 24.06 35.52 -34.80
N ALA A 262 22.98 34.89 -35.27
CA ALA A 262 21.88 35.55 -35.98
C ALA A 262 20.67 35.89 -35.08
N SER A 263 20.80 35.75 -33.76
CA SER A 263 19.65 35.82 -32.83
C SER A 263 19.12 37.24 -32.71
N MET A 264 17.79 37.36 -32.75
CA MET A 264 17.07 38.62 -32.55
C MET A 264 16.64 38.84 -31.09
N GLY A 265 17.06 37.98 -30.16
CA GLY A 265 16.72 38.08 -28.74
C GLY A 265 17.29 39.34 -28.06
N SER A 266 16.77 39.63 -26.87
CA SER A 266 17.20 40.79 -26.07
C SER A 266 18.41 40.44 -25.20
N ASP A 267 19.31 41.40 -24.99
CA ASP A 267 20.39 41.24 -24.02
C ASP A 267 19.81 41.28 -22.59
N ILE A 268 20.28 40.38 -21.73
CA ILE A 268 19.80 40.24 -20.35
C ILE A 268 20.90 40.70 -19.39
N ASN A 269 20.49 41.28 -18.26
CA ASN A 269 21.41 41.66 -17.19
C ASN A 269 22.03 40.42 -16.51
N GLU A 270 23.28 40.51 -16.07
CA GLU A 270 24.01 39.39 -15.47
C GLU A 270 23.30 38.78 -14.26
N ILE A 271 22.65 39.61 -13.43
CA ILE A 271 21.89 39.17 -12.26
C ILE A 271 20.67 38.31 -12.68
N ASP A 272 19.98 38.71 -13.74
CA ASP A 272 18.81 38.00 -14.23
C ASP A 272 19.23 36.69 -14.92
N LEU A 273 20.33 36.71 -15.67
CA LEU A 273 20.92 35.52 -16.27
C LEU A 273 21.38 34.50 -15.21
N LEU A 274 21.96 34.97 -14.09
CA LEU A 274 22.33 34.12 -12.96
C LEU A 274 21.10 33.45 -12.32
N ASN A 275 19.98 34.16 -12.22
CA ASN A 275 18.74 33.58 -11.71
C ASN A 275 18.15 32.53 -12.68
N ILE A 276 18.19 32.80 -13.99
CA ILE A 276 17.73 31.85 -15.02
C ILE A 276 18.59 30.59 -15.04
N SER A 277 19.92 30.73 -14.98
CA SER A 277 20.86 29.60 -14.94
C SER A 277 20.70 28.77 -13.68
N ASN A 278 20.55 29.38 -12.49
CA ASN A 278 20.23 28.67 -11.25
C ASN A 278 18.92 27.87 -11.35
N PHE A 279 17.89 28.46 -11.97
CA PHE A 279 16.62 27.78 -12.19
C PHE A 279 16.77 26.60 -13.16
N ALA A 280 17.47 26.78 -14.27
CA ALA A 280 17.75 25.72 -15.24
C ALA A 280 18.58 24.59 -14.62
N GLU A 281 19.61 24.90 -13.83
CA GLU A 281 20.41 23.91 -13.09
C GLU A 281 19.53 23.12 -12.12
N ARG A 282 18.58 23.77 -11.42
CA ARG A 282 17.64 23.08 -10.55
C ARG A 282 16.74 22.12 -11.31
N VAL A 283 16.30 22.47 -12.52
CA VAL A 283 15.50 21.58 -13.39
C VAL A 283 16.31 20.36 -13.81
N VAL A 284 17.58 20.52 -14.19
CA VAL A 284 18.48 19.41 -14.53
C VAL A 284 18.68 18.48 -13.33
N LYS A 285 19.00 19.03 -12.15
CA LYS A 285 19.15 18.25 -10.90
C LYS A 285 17.87 17.48 -10.54
N LEU A 286 16.69 18.09 -10.73
CA LEU A 286 15.41 17.40 -10.48
C LEU A 286 15.17 16.25 -11.47
N ALA A 287 15.61 16.38 -12.71
CA ALA A 287 15.47 15.33 -13.71
C ALA A 287 16.43 14.16 -13.47
N GLU A 288 17.65 14.44 -13.01
CA GLU A 288 18.57 13.41 -12.52
C GLU A 288 18.00 12.69 -11.29
N TYR A 289 17.44 13.43 -10.34
CA TYR A 289 16.77 12.87 -9.17
C TYR A 289 15.56 11.99 -9.55
N ARG A 290 14.81 12.36 -10.59
CA ARG A 290 13.75 11.50 -11.14
C ARG A 290 14.32 10.17 -11.67
N LYS A 291 15.46 10.19 -12.36
CA LYS A 291 16.12 8.96 -12.86
C LYS A 291 16.60 8.08 -11.70
N SER A 292 17.19 8.67 -10.66
CA SER A 292 17.64 7.92 -9.49
C SER A 292 16.46 7.34 -8.70
N LEU A 293 15.38 8.09 -8.53
CA LEU A 293 14.15 7.61 -7.88
C LEU A 293 13.52 6.44 -8.63
N ARG A 294 13.56 6.45 -9.97
CA ARG A 294 13.10 5.32 -10.78
C ARG A 294 13.95 4.06 -10.56
N ARG A 295 15.28 4.20 -10.46
CA ARG A 295 16.19 3.08 -10.15
C ARG A 295 15.90 2.51 -8.76
N TYR A 296 15.74 3.38 -7.77
CA TYR A 296 15.36 3.01 -6.41
C TYR A 296 14.03 2.26 -6.37
N LEU A 297 13.02 2.71 -7.14
CA LEU A 297 11.73 2.03 -7.24
C LEU A 297 11.87 0.62 -7.82
N VAL A 298 12.71 0.43 -8.84
CA VAL A 298 12.96 -0.90 -9.46
C VAL A 298 13.59 -1.85 -8.44
N GLU A 299 14.64 -1.40 -7.76
CA GLU A 299 15.33 -2.19 -6.75
C GLU A 299 14.38 -2.58 -5.60
N LYS A 300 13.62 -1.62 -5.06
CA LYS A 300 12.66 -1.92 -3.97
C LYS A 300 11.51 -2.81 -4.43
N MET A 301 11.02 -2.63 -5.66
CA MET A 301 9.96 -3.50 -6.18
C MET A 301 10.44 -4.95 -6.35
N SER A 302 11.71 -5.16 -6.73
CA SER A 302 12.27 -6.51 -6.86
C SER A 302 12.32 -7.27 -5.53
N ILE A 303 12.51 -6.56 -4.41
CA ILE A 303 12.54 -7.14 -3.06
C ILE A 303 11.11 -7.37 -2.52
N VAL A 304 10.20 -6.42 -2.73
CA VAL A 304 8.87 -6.45 -2.10
C VAL A 304 7.83 -7.22 -2.92
N ALA A 305 7.84 -7.10 -4.24
CA ALA A 305 6.86 -7.72 -5.13
C ALA A 305 7.46 -8.10 -6.51
N PRO A 306 8.39 -9.08 -6.55
CA PRO A 306 9.04 -9.51 -7.79
C PRO A 306 8.04 -10.11 -8.79
N ASN A 307 7.06 -10.91 -8.36
CA ASN A 307 6.14 -11.57 -9.30
C ASN A 307 5.22 -10.57 -9.99
N LEU A 308 4.68 -9.61 -9.24
CA LEU A 308 3.86 -8.54 -9.79
C LEU A 308 4.67 -7.65 -10.74
N SER A 309 5.95 -7.41 -10.41
CA SER A 309 6.88 -6.67 -11.26
C SER A 309 7.14 -7.37 -12.59
N ALA A 310 7.50 -8.66 -12.60
CA ALA A 310 7.73 -9.39 -13.85
C ALA A 310 6.48 -9.49 -14.74
N LEU A 311 5.30 -9.54 -14.11
CA LEU A 311 4.03 -9.60 -14.84
C LEU A 311 3.64 -8.26 -15.48
N LEU A 312 3.73 -7.13 -14.78
CA LEU A 312 3.19 -5.84 -15.26
C LEU A 312 4.24 -4.78 -15.60
N GLY A 313 5.47 -4.94 -15.10
CA GLY A 313 6.48 -3.90 -14.98
C GLY A 313 6.35 -3.11 -13.68
N GLU A 314 7.48 -2.59 -13.20
CA GLU A 314 7.68 -2.00 -11.88
C GLU A 314 6.78 -0.77 -11.67
N THR A 315 6.69 0.09 -12.69
CA THR A 315 5.97 1.38 -12.57
C THR A 315 4.45 1.20 -12.47
N ILE A 316 3.89 0.28 -13.25
CA ILE A 316 2.45 -0.03 -13.23
C ILE A 316 2.12 -0.80 -11.95
N ALA A 317 2.96 -1.76 -11.56
CA ALA A 317 2.83 -2.47 -10.28
C ALA A 317 2.83 -1.50 -9.09
N ALA A 318 3.78 -0.57 -9.04
CA ALA A 318 3.85 0.45 -7.99
C ALA A 318 2.59 1.33 -7.94
N ARG A 319 2.07 1.73 -9.10
CA ARG A 319 0.86 2.54 -9.17
C ARG A 319 -0.38 1.76 -8.69
N LEU A 320 -0.45 0.44 -8.94
CA LEU A 320 -1.52 -0.41 -8.40
C LEU A 320 -1.45 -0.51 -6.88
N ILE A 321 -0.25 -0.73 -6.32
CA ILE A 321 -0.03 -0.79 -4.87
C ILE A 321 -0.39 0.54 -4.21
N SER A 322 0.07 1.65 -4.78
CA SER A 322 -0.24 3.01 -4.29
C SER A 322 -1.74 3.30 -4.29
N HIS A 323 -2.45 2.97 -5.37
CA HIS A 323 -3.88 3.18 -5.45
C HIS A 323 -4.69 2.27 -4.50
N ALA A 324 -4.17 1.08 -4.17
CA ALA A 324 -4.77 0.21 -3.15
C ALA A 324 -4.40 0.60 -1.70
N GLY A 325 -3.38 1.45 -1.53
CA GLY A 325 -2.87 1.94 -0.24
C GLY A 325 -1.95 0.98 0.50
N SER A 326 -1.87 -0.29 0.11
CA SER A 326 -0.91 -1.29 0.62
C SER A 326 -0.94 -2.51 -0.29
N LEU A 327 0.18 -3.26 -0.34
CA LEU A 327 0.25 -4.55 -1.02
C LEU A 327 -0.75 -5.55 -0.40
N THR A 328 -0.96 -5.49 0.91
CA THR A 328 -1.91 -6.35 1.63
C THR A 328 -3.36 -6.05 1.22
N ASN A 329 -3.70 -4.78 1.05
CA ASN A 329 -5.03 -4.40 0.57
C ASN A 329 -5.24 -4.83 -0.89
N LEU A 330 -4.21 -4.69 -1.73
CA LEU A 330 -4.25 -5.15 -3.11
C LEU A 330 -4.46 -6.67 -3.21
N ALA A 331 -3.81 -7.45 -2.34
CA ALA A 331 -3.98 -8.91 -2.28
C ALA A 331 -5.40 -9.33 -1.86
N LYS A 332 -6.03 -8.55 -0.97
CA LYS A 332 -7.42 -8.75 -0.51
C LYS A 332 -8.46 -8.38 -1.57
N TYR A 333 -8.14 -7.46 -2.49
CA TYR A 333 -9.08 -7.07 -3.54
C TYR A 333 -9.38 -8.24 -4.49
N PRO A 334 -10.65 -8.39 -4.92
CA PRO A 334 -10.99 -9.34 -5.97
C PRO A 334 -10.45 -8.85 -7.31
N ALA A 335 -10.16 -9.79 -8.22
CA ALA A 335 -9.62 -9.46 -9.53
C ALA A 335 -10.51 -8.50 -10.36
N SER A 336 -11.84 -8.53 -10.16
CA SER A 336 -12.76 -7.58 -10.79
C SER A 336 -12.53 -6.14 -10.35
N THR A 337 -12.12 -5.91 -9.09
CA THR A 337 -11.76 -4.58 -8.58
C THR A 337 -10.40 -4.16 -9.12
N VAL A 338 -9.41 -5.06 -9.14
CA VAL A 338 -8.09 -4.80 -9.74
C VAL A 338 -8.21 -4.41 -11.21
N GLN A 339 -9.17 -5.00 -11.94
CA GLN A 339 -9.43 -4.69 -13.35
C GLN A 339 -9.78 -3.21 -13.59
N ILE A 340 -10.54 -2.61 -12.67
CA ILE A 340 -11.11 -1.26 -12.80
C ILE A 340 -10.46 -0.24 -11.87
N LEU A 341 -9.40 -0.63 -11.15
CA LEU A 341 -8.68 0.23 -10.21
C LEU A 341 -8.20 1.51 -10.91
N GLY A 342 -8.51 2.68 -10.35
CA GLY A 342 -8.23 3.99 -10.94
C GLY A 342 -9.26 4.48 -11.98
N ALA A 343 -10.26 3.67 -12.32
CA ALA A 343 -11.42 4.08 -13.13
C ALA A 343 -12.69 4.25 -12.28
N GLU A 344 -12.61 4.32 -10.94
CA GLU A 344 -13.80 4.28 -10.08
C GLU A 344 -14.74 5.46 -10.35
N LYS A 345 -14.22 6.66 -10.59
CA LYS A 345 -15.05 7.83 -10.91
C LYS A 345 -15.92 7.61 -12.15
N ALA A 346 -15.35 6.99 -13.19
CA ALA A 346 -16.08 6.66 -14.41
C ALA A 346 -17.09 5.53 -14.18
N LEU A 347 -16.72 4.53 -13.37
CA LEU A 347 -17.60 3.44 -12.95
C LEU A 347 -18.82 3.96 -12.19
N PHE A 348 -18.62 4.77 -11.15
CA PHE A 348 -19.71 5.33 -10.36
C PHE A 348 -20.60 6.26 -11.17
N ARG A 349 -20.04 7.03 -12.10
CA ARG A 349 -20.83 7.83 -13.04
C ARG A 349 -21.69 6.96 -13.96
N ALA A 350 -21.13 5.88 -14.50
CA ALA A 350 -21.87 4.93 -15.35
C ALA A 350 -22.98 4.23 -14.57
N LEU A 351 -22.72 3.83 -13.31
CA LEU A 351 -23.74 3.21 -12.45
C LEU A 351 -24.90 4.18 -12.16
N LYS A 352 -24.59 5.45 -11.84
CA LYS A 352 -25.62 6.49 -11.60
C LYS A 352 -26.46 6.77 -12.84
N THR A 353 -25.84 6.80 -14.01
CA THR A 353 -26.49 7.11 -15.29
C THR A 353 -27.04 5.86 -16.01
N LYS A 354 -26.89 4.67 -15.42
CA LYS A 354 -27.13 3.36 -16.07
C LYS A 354 -26.46 3.25 -17.46
N GLY A 355 -25.30 3.87 -17.61
CA GLY A 355 -24.49 3.85 -18.82
C GLY A 355 -23.49 2.69 -18.85
N ASN A 356 -22.68 2.64 -19.91
CA ASN A 356 -21.65 1.62 -20.08
C ASN A 356 -20.53 1.77 -19.03
N THR A 357 -20.24 0.69 -18.30
CA THR A 357 -19.16 0.66 -17.31
C THR A 357 -17.78 0.57 -17.99
N PRO A 358 -16.74 1.16 -17.37
CA PRO A 358 -15.37 1.04 -17.86
C PRO A 358 -14.89 -0.42 -17.78
N LYS A 359 -14.10 -0.84 -18.77
CA LYS A 359 -13.59 -2.23 -18.87
C LYS A 359 -12.15 -2.38 -18.35
N TYR A 360 -11.48 -1.28 -18.04
CA TYR A 360 -10.08 -1.24 -17.61
C TYR A 360 -9.83 0.05 -16.82
N GLY A 361 -8.91 -0.02 -15.87
CA GLY A 361 -8.36 1.13 -15.13
C GLY A 361 -6.87 1.30 -15.40
N LEU A 362 -6.06 1.36 -14.34
CA LEU A 362 -4.61 1.57 -14.39
C LEU A 362 -3.88 0.49 -15.20
N ILE A 363 -4.37 -0.76 -15.19
CA ILE A 363 -3.80 -1.86 -15.98
C ILE A 363 -3.87 -1.62 -17.50
N TYR A 364 -4.68 -0.66 -17.98
CA TYR A 364 -4.75 -0.30 -19.40
C TYR A 364 -3.40 0.11 -19.99
N HIS A 365 -2.53 0.70 -19.17
CA HIS A 365 -1.19 1.12 -19.58
C HIS A 365 -0.20 -0.03 -19.74
N SER A 366 -0.60 -1.28 -19.44
CA SER A 366 0.25 -2.44 -19.68
C SER A 366 0.51 -2.65 -21.18
N SER A 367 1.69 -3.18 -21.49
CA SER A 367 2.09 -3.51 -22.86
C SER A 367 1.16 -4.57 -23.49
N PHE A 368 0.71 -5.56 -22.70
CA PHE A 368 -0.19 -6.63 -23.16
C PHE A 368 -1.54 -6.11 -23.68
N ILE A 369 -2.16 -5.17 -22.97
CA ILE A 369 -3.45 -4.59 -23.39
C ILE A 369 -3.25 -3.66 -24.59
N SER A 370 -2.12 -2.95 -24.64
CA SER A 370 -1.78 -2.06 -25.76
C SER A 370 -1.57 -2.82 -27.06
N ARG A 371 -0.95 -4.01 -27.01
CA ARG A 371 -0.75 -4.89 -28.17
C ARG A 371 -2.02 -5.59 -28.63
N ALA A 372 -2.95 -5.89 -27.72
CA ALA A 372 -4.17 -6.61 -28.06
C ALA A 372 -5.11 -5.78 -28.97
N GLY A 373 -5.71 -6.45 -29.96
CA GLY A 373 -6.73 -5.84 -30.82
C GLY A 373 -7.93 -5.29 -30.05
N SER A 374 -8.51 -4.19 -30.51
CA SER A 374 -9.57 -3.42 -29.80
C SER A 374 -10.74 -4.29 -29.30
N LYS A 375 -11.15 -5.30 -30.07
CA LYS A 375 -12.21 -6.25 -29.73
C LYS A 375 -11.87 -7.11 -28.50
N TYR A 376 -10.60 -7.45 -28.32
CA TYR A 376 -10.11 -8.38 -27.29
C TYR A 376 -9.57 -7.68 -26.03
N LYS A 377 -9.33 -6.36 -26.08
CA LYS A 377 -8.80 -5.56 -24.95
C LYS A 377 -9.54 -5.81 -23.62
N GLY A 378 -10.87 -5.89 -23.63
CA GLY A 378 -11.65 -6.16 -22.41
C GLY A 378 -11.48 -7.58 -21.87
N ARG A 379 -11.26 -8.58 -22.74
CA ARG A 379 -11.06 -9.98 -22.35
C ARG A 379 -9.66 -10.19 -21.78
N ILE A 380 -8.64 -9.63 -22.42
CA ILE A 380 -7.27 -9.70 -21.93
C ILE A 380 -7.09 -8.90 -20.64
N SER A 381 -7.75 -7.74 -20.49
CA SER A 381 -7.76 -6.95 -19.25
C SER A 381 -8.24 -7.78 -18.05
N ARG A 382 -9.34 -8.52 -18.21
CA ARG A 382 -9.85 -9.43 -17.17
C ARG A 382 -8.89 -10.57 -16.86
N PHE A 383 -8.32 -11.17 -17.92
CA PHE A 383 -7.37 -12.27 -17.74
C PHE A 383 -6.10 -11.80 -17.00
N LEU A 384 -5.56 -10.65 -17.39
CA LEU A 384 -4.43 -10.02 -16.73
C LEU A 384 -4.74 -9.69 -15.27
N ALA A 385 -5.89 -9.07 -14.98
CA ALA A 385 -6.29 -8.75 -13.61
C ALA A 385 -6.38 -10.00 -12.70
N ASN A 386 -6.85 -11.14 -13.24
CA ASN A 386 -6.85 -12.41 -12.51
C ASN A 386 -5.43 -12.86 -12.18
N LYS A 387 -4.50 -12.79 -13.15
CA LYS A 387 -3.10 -13.18 -12.96
C LYS A 387 -2.37 -12.23 -12.01
N CYS A 388 -2.64 -10.94 -12.08
CA CYS A 388 -2.10 -9.95 -11.15
C CYS A 388 -2.59 -10.17 -9.72
N SER A 389 -3.87 -10.52 -9.53
CA SER A 389 -4.39 -10.82 -8.19
C SER A 389 -3.73 -12.06 -7.59
N ILE A 390 -3.42 -13.08 -8.41
CA ILE A 390 -2.68 -14.26 -7.97
C ILE A 390 -1.23 -13.88 -7.62
N ALA A 391 -0.51 -13.20 -8.53
CA ALA A 391 0.87 -12.76 -8.30
C ALA A 391 1.00 -11.91 -7.03
N CYS A 392 0.10 -10.93 -6.85
CA CYS A 392 0.08 -10.08 -5.67
C CYS A 392 -0.15 -10.85 -4.36
N ARG A 393 -0.97 -11.92 -4.39
CA ARG A 393 -1.18 -12.76 -3.20
C ARG A 393 0.05 -13.60 -2.88
N ILE A 394 0.74 -14.11 -3.90
CA ILE A 394 2.00 -14.83 -3.72
C ILE A 394 3.05 -13.88 -3.12
N ASP A 395 3.24 -12.70 -3.69
CA ASP A 395 4.17 -11.68 -3.16
C ASP A 395 3.79 -11.23 -1.73
N CYS A 396 2.49 -11.24 -1.39
CA CYS A 396 1.99 -10.80 -0.10
C CYS A 396 1.91 -11.90 0.98
N PHE A 397 2.01 -13.18 0.64
CA PHE A 397 1.89 -14.23 1.65
C PHE A 397 3.06 -15.22 1.62
N SER A 398 3.99 -15.06 0.68
CA SER A 398 5.29 -15.73 0.73
C SER A 398 6.22 -15.01 1.70
N ASP A 399 6.99 -15.78 2.47
CA ASP A 399 8.05 -15.26 3.33
C ASP A 399 9.27 -14.83 2.51
N VAL A 400 9.61 -15.61 1.48
CA VAL A 400 10.63 -15.29 0.48
C VAL A 400 9.97 -15.21 -0.90
N PRO A 401 9.77 -14.01 -1.47
CA PRO A 401 9.17 -13.89 -2.78
C PRO A 401 10.21 -14.17 -3.88
N THR A 402 9.91 -15.11 -4.78
CA THR A 402 10.75 -15.44 -5.94
C THR A 402 10.15 -14.85 -7.22
N ASN A 403 10.92 -14.69 -8.30
CA ASN A 403 10.41 -14.14 -9.57
C ASN A 403 9.76 -15.17 -10.51
N LYS A 404 9.98 -16.46 -10.25
CA LYS A 404 9.63 -17.56 -11.16
C LYS A 404 8.13 -17.68 -11.43
N PHE A 405 7.30 -17.39 -10.43
CA PHE A 405 5.84 -17.37 -10.63
C PHE A 405 5.42 -16.23 -11.55
N GLY A 406 6.02 -15.05 -11.41
CA GLY A 406 5.77 -13.88 -12.24
C GLY A 406 6.07 -14.16 -13.72
N GLU A 407 7.21 -14.78 -13.99
CA GLU A 407 7.61 -15.17 -15.36
C GLU A 407 6.68 -16.22 -15.96
N ALA A 408 6.29 -17.25 -15.19
CA ALA A 408 5.33 -18.25 -15.65
C ALA A 408 3.95 -17.64 -15.93
N LEU A 409 3.47 -16.73 -15.07
CA LEU A 409 2.21 -16.02 -15.27
C LEU A 409 2.29 -15.07 -16.47
N ARG A 410 3.45 -14.45 -16.71
CA ARG A 410 3.69 -13.61 -17.88
C ARG A 410 3.62 -14.42 -19.16
N ALA A 411 4.29 -15.58 -19.22
CA ALA A 411 4.25 -16.49 -20.36
C ALA A 411 2.81 -16.91 -20.69
N GLN A 412 1.99 -17.19 -19.68
CA GLN A 412 0.56 -17.49 -19.89
C GLN A 412 -0.25 -16.33 -20.49
N VAL A 413 0.06 -15.09 -20.11
CA VAL A 413 -0.59 -13.91 -20.71
C VAL A 413 -0.16 -13.75 -22.17
N GLU A 414 1.10 -14.04 -22.48
CA GLU A 414 1.62 -14.03 -23.85
C GLU A 414 0.99 -15.13 -24.71
N GLU A 415 0.92 -16.37 -24.21
CA GLU A 415 0.19 -17.47 -24.88
C GLU A 415 -1.27 -17.10 -25.11
N ARG A 416 -1.92 -16.44 -24.15
CA ARG A 416 -3.31 -16.02 -24.28
C ARG A 416 -3.48 -14.91 -25.33
N LEU A 417 -2.51 -14.03 -25.47
CA LEU A 417 -2.49 -13.01 -26.52
C LEU A 417 -2.29 -13.66 -27.89
N ALA A 418 -1.33 -14.58 -28.01
CA ALA A 418 -1.09 -15.36 -29.21
C ALA A 418 -2.32 -16.20 -29.62
N PHE A 419 -3.07 -16.75 -28.66
CA PHE A 419 -4.34 -17.45 -28.93
C PHE A 419 -5.36 -16.55 -29.65
N PHE A 420 -5.44 -15.26 -29.31
CA PHE A 420 -6.38 -14.36 -29.98
C PHE A 420 -5.95 -13.99 -31.41
N GLU A 421 -4.68 -14.18 -31.76
CA GLU A 421 -4.13 -13.93 -33.09
C GLU A 421 -4.11 -15.20 -33.95
N THR A 422 -3.66 -16.33 -33.38
CA THR A 422 -3.35 -17.58 -34.09
C THR A 422 -4.34 -18.71 -33.83
N GLY A 423 -5.12 -18.63 -32.74
CA GLY A 423 -6.08 -19.66 -32.35
C GLY A 423 -5.50 -20.87 -31.59
N VAL A 424 -4.19 -20.90 -31.29
CA VAL A 424 -3.54 -22.00 -30.54
C VAL A 424 -3.96 -21.97 -29.07
N ALA A 425 -4.50 -23.07 -28.55
CA ALA A 425 -5.00 -23.15 -27.18
C ALA A 425 -3.87 -22.91 -26.15
N PRO A 426 -4.08 -22.03 -25.15
CA PRO A 426 -3.07 -21.75 -24.14
C PRO A 426 -2.91 -22.91 -23.16
N SER A 427 -1.76 -22.97 -22.49
CA SER A 427 -1.46 -23.96 -21.45
C SER A 427 -2.43 -23.86 -20.26
N LYS A 428 -2.61 -24.99 -19.56
CA LYS A 428 -3.41 -25.02 -18.33
C LYS A 428 -2.63 -24.34 -17.20
N ASN A 429 -3.38 -23.70 -16.30
CA ASN A 429 -2.75 -23.00 -15.17
C ASN A 429 -2.02 -23.94 -14.21
N ALA A 430 -2.58 -25.13 -13.95
CA ALA A 430 -2.00 -26.10 -13.04
C ALA A 430 -0.58 -26.50 -13.48
N ASP A 431 -0.42 -26.83 -14.76
CA ASP A 431 0.84 -27.32 -15.32
C ASP A 431 1.93 -26.24 -15.27
N ALA A 432 1.59 -24.99 -15.55
CA ALA A 432 2.54 -23.88 -15.47
C ALA A 432 2.95 -23.56 -14.02
N MET A 433 2.02 -23.64 -13.07
CA MET A 433 2.34 -23.42 -11.65
C MET A 433 3.18 -24.56 -11.08
N GLN A 434 2.93 -25.81 -11.49
CA GLN A 434 3.77 -26.96 -11.15
C GLN A 434 5.19 -26.81 -11.71
N LYS A 435 5.34 -26.32 -12.94
CA LYS A 435 6.66 -26.02 -13.51
C LYS A 435 7.40 -24.94 -12.72
N ALA A 436 6.69 -23.88 -12.31
CA ALA A 436 7.27 -22.83 -11.48
C ALA A 436 7.70 -23.36 -10.10
N LEU A 437 6.87 -24.20 -9.46
CA LEU A 437 7.22 -24.86 -8.19
C LEU A 437 8.44 -25.77 -8.31
N LYS A 438 8.50 -26.59 -9.37
CA LYS A 438 9.66 -27.45 -9.65
C LYS A 438 10.93 -26.64 -9.88
N ALA A 439 10.82 -25.52 -10.59
CA ALA A 439 11.95 -24.63 -10.81
C ALA A 439 12.41 -23.97 -9.50
N ILE A 440 11.50 -23.61 -8.59
CA ILE A 440 11.87 -23.07 -7.27
C ILE A 440 12.56 -24.15 -6.43
N ALA A 441 12.02 -25.38 -6.43
CA ALA A 441 12.64 -26.50 -5.72
C ALA A 441 14.04 -26.84 -6.26
N ALA A 442 14.25 -26.73 -7.57
CA ALA A 442 15.56 -26.96 -8.19
C ALA A 442 16.60 -25.89 -7.79
N ASP A 443 16.19 -24.65 -7.55
CA ASP A 443 17.11 -23.60 -7.08
C ASP A 443 17.40 -23.72 -5.58
N LEU A 444 16.49 -24.31 -4.79
CA LEU A 444 16.71 -24.55 -3.36
C LEU A 444 17.52 -25.82 -3.10
N GLY A 445 17.47 -26.80 -4.02
CA GLY A 445 18.20 -28.07 -3.92
C GLY A 445 19.61 -28.06 -4.51
N ASP A 446 20.15 -26.90 -4.89
CA ASP A 446 21.54 -26.73 -5.35
C ASP A 446 22.43 -26.07 -4.27
N ASP A 447 21.87 -25.81 -3.07
CA ASP A 447 22.55 -25.20 -1.91
C ASP A 447 22.72 -26.17 -0.71
N GLU A 448 22.36 -27.46 -0.84
CA GLU A 448 22.57 -28.50 0.18
C GLU A 448 23.32 -29.71 -0.40
N ASP A 449 24.61 -29.54 -0.68
CA ASP A 449 25.58 -30.64 -0.76
C ASP A 449 26.85 -30.20 0.01
N ASP A 450 26.78 -30.31 1.34
CA ASP A 450 27.86 -30.64 2.28
C ASP A 450 27.51 -30.10 3.69
N ASP A 451 26.72 -30.87 4.45
CA ASP A 451 27.08 -31.34 5.81
C ASP A 451 25.84 -31.95 6.49
N ASP A 452 26.01 -33.20 6.94
CA ASP A 452 25.01 -34.13 7.45
C ASP A 452 24.18 -33.66 8.67
N ASP A 453 22.95 -34.19 8.71
CA ASP A 453 22.10 -34.52 9.88
C ASP A 453 21.50 -33.38 10.76
N ASP A 454 20.26 -32.96 10.45
CA ASP A 454 19.15 -32.97 11.43
C ASP A 454 17.75 -32.85 10.75
N GLU A 455 16.75 -33.44 11.41
CA GLU A 455 15.44 -33.87 10.93
C GLU A 455 14.50 -32.78 10.36
N GLY A 456 13.80 -33.12 9.26
CA GLY A 456 12.58 -32.41 8.85
C GLY A 456 12.04 -32.63 7.45
N ASP A 457 12.31 -33.76 6.76
CA ASP A 457 11.85 -33.95 5.39
C ASP A 457 10.35 -34.30 5.34
N VAL A 458 9.53 -33.36 4.86
CA VAL A 458 8.11 -33.59 4.56
C VAL A 458 8.01 -34.40 3.28
N SER A 459 7.69 -35.68 3.44
CA SER A 459 7.64 -36.63 2.34
C SER A 459 6.63 -36.20 1.27
N ALA A 460 6.88 -36.56 0.00
CA ALA A 460 5.96 -36.31 -1.11
C ALA A 460 4.53 -36.86 -0.88
N ALA A 461 4.38 -37.84 0.02
CA ALA A 461 3.10 -38.37 0.46
C ALA A 461 2.30 -37.37 1.32
N ASP A 462 2.98 -36.54 2.13
CA ASP A 462 2.35 -35.51 2.97
C ASP A 462 1.85 -34.33 2.13
N ILE A 463 2.56 -34.01 1.05
CA ILE A 463 2.14 -32.99 0.07
C ILE A 463 0.91 -33.47 -0.72
N GLU A 464 0.88 -34.75 -1.10
CA GLU A 464 -0.28 -35.34 -1.77
C GLU A 464 -1.49 -35.48 -0.83
N ALA A 465 -1.25 -35.78 0.45
CA ALA A 465 -2.28 -35.81 1.48
C ALA A 465 -2.86 -34.40 1.75
N ALA A 466 -2.00 -33.37 1.82
CA ALA A 466 -2.42 -31.98 1.96
C ALA A 466 -3.23 -31.50 0.75
N ALA A 467 -2.83 -31.87 -0.48
CA ALA A 467 -3.58 -31.55 -1.69
C ALA A 467 -4.98 -32.20 -1.69
N LYS A 468 -5.09 -33.46 -1.28
CA LYS A 468 -6.38 -34.16 -1.15
C LYS A 468 -7.25 -33.60 -0.02
N GLN A 469 -6.63 -33.14 1.08
CA GLN A 469 -7.34 -32.50 2.19
C GLN A 469 -7.91 -31.14 1.76
N VAL A 470 -7.14 -30.33 1.03
CA VAL A 470 -7.60 -29.05 0.45
C VAL A 470 -8.75 -29.26 -0.53
N GLU A 471 -8.71 -30.32 -1.35
CA GLU A 471 -9.80 -30.66 -2.26
C GLU A 471 -11.06 -31.08 -1.48
N LYS A 472 -10.90 -31.84 -0.40
CA LYS A 472 -12.00 -32.27 0.48
C LYS A 472 -12.61 -31.10 1.26
N ASP A 473 -11.80 -30.13 1.67
CA ASP A 473 -12.23 -28.91 2.37
C ASP A 473 -12.92 -27.92 1.43
N GLN A 474 -12.50 -27.84 0.17
CA GLN A 474 -13.22 -27.08 -0.86
C GLN A 474 -14.60 -27.68 -1.16
N VAL A 475 -14.70 -29.02 -1.16
CA VAL A 475 -15.97 -29.73 -1.38
C VAL A 475 -16.89 -29.63 -0.15
N SER A 476 -16.35 -29.63 1.07
CA SER A 476 -17.13 -29.44 2.29
C SER A 476 -17.61 -27.99 2.44
N ALA A 477 -16.79 -27.00 2.09
CA ALA A 477 -17.17 -25.59 2.05
C ALA A 477 -18.25 -25.30 0.97
N ALA A 478 -18.26 -26.05 -0.14
CA ALA A 478 -19.32 -25.98 -1.14
C ALA A 478 -20.64 -26.58 -0.64
N LYS A 479 -20.60 -27.61 0.22
CA LYS A 479 -21.78 -28.24 0.84
C LYS A 479 -22.32 -27.48 2.06
N ALA A 480 -21.47 -26.73 2.78
CA ALA A 480 -21.85 -25.96 3.97
C ALA A 480 -22.57 -24.63 3.66
N ARG A 481 -22.73 -24.26 2.38
CA ARG A 481 -23.59 -23.14 1.99
C ARG A 481 -25.06 -23.55 2.12
N GLY A 482 -25.61 -23.36 3.33
CA GLY A 482 -27.05 -23.37 3.57
C GLY A 482 -27.80 -22.29 2.75
N PRO A 483 -29.12 -22.43 2.60
CA PRO A 483 -29.92 -21.63 1.67
C PRO A 483 -29.83 -20.13 1.98
N MET A 484 -29.48 -19.35 0.96
CA MET A 484 -29.42 -17.89 0.99
C MET A 484 -30.81 -17.27 1.17
N ASP A 485 -30.83 -16.12 1.86
CA ASP A 485 -31.97 -15.23 2.07
C ASP A 485 -32.83 -15.07 0.79
N PRO A 486 -34.17 -15.27 0.85
CA PRO A 486 -35.06 -15.31 -0.31
C PRO A 486 -35.01 -14.07 -1.22
N GLU A 487 -34.52 -12.93 -0.72
CA GLU A 487 -34.39 -11.70 -1.52
C GLU A 487 -33.20 -11.74 -2.50
N LEU A 488 -32.11 -12.46 -2.18
CA LEU A 488 -30.95 -12.60 -3.07
C LEU A 488 -31.15 -13.65 -4.18
N ALA A 489 -32.00 -14.66 -3.94
CA ALA A 489 -32.33 -15.69 -4.92
C ALA A 489 -33.15 -15.14 -6.11
N GLN A 490 -33.95 -14.10 -5.87
CA GLN A 490 -34.75 -13.43 -6.90
C GLN A 490 -33.88 -12.60 -7.87
N LEU A 491 -32.78 -12.04 -7.38
CA LEU A 491 -31.77 -11.35 -8.20
C LEU A 491 -30.92 -12.33 -9.04
N ALA A 492 -30.58 -13.50 -8.48
CA ALA A 492 -29.74 -14.50 -9.15
C ALA A 492 -30.46 -15.33 -10.23
N SER A 493 -31.75 -15.60 -10.08
CA SER A 493 -32.55 -16.37 -11.05
C SER A 493 -32.75 -15.66 -12.41
N SER A 494 -32.52 -14.34 -12.47
CA SER A 494 -32.62 -13.58 -13.72
C SER A 494 -31.39 -13.70 -14.64
N ALA A 495 -30.28 -14.26 -14.15
CA ALA A 495 -28.98 -14.17 -14.82
C ALA A 495 -28.41 -15.50 -15.35
N ALA A 496 -29.02 -16.67 -15.11
CA ALA A 496 -28.50 -17.93 -15.64
C ALA A 496 -29.56 -19.03 -15.81
N ALA A 497 -30.01 -19.26 -17.05
CA ALA A 497 -30.60 -20.54 -17.44
C ALA A 497 -30.26 -20.88 -18.91
N THR A 498 -29.69 -22.07 -19.12
CA THR A 498 -29.73 -22.80 -20.40
C THR A 498 -30.49 -24.12 -20.21
N PRO A 499 -31.27 -24.60 -21.21
CA PRO A 499 -32.46 -25.43 -20.95
C PRO A 499 -32.40 -26.87 -21.53
N SER A 500 -33.26 -27.75 -21.02
CA SER A 500 -33.41 -29.16 -21.42
C SER A 500 -34.24 -29.36 -22.72
N LYS A 501 -34.09 -30.55 -23.33
CA LYS A 501 -34.47 -30.88 -24.72
C LYS A 501 -35.96 -30.79 -25.10
N LYS A 502 -36.91 -30.62 -24.16
CA LYS A 502 -38.35 -30.52 -24.49
C LYS A 502 -38.81 -29.08 -24.78
N GLU A 503 -38.02 -28.07 -24.39
CA GLU A 503 -38.26 -26.64 -24.71
C GLU A 503 -37.70 -26.20 -26.08
N LYS A 504 -36.93 -27.06 -26.77
CA LYS A 504 -36.27 -26.69 -28.04
C LYS A 504 -37.22 -26.50 -29.22
N LYS A 505 -38.44 -27.05 -29.15
CA LYS A 505 -39.44 -26.93 -30.23
C LYS A 505 -40.19 -25.60 -30.13
N ASP A 506 -40.66 -25.21 -28.94
CA ASP A 506 -41.33 -23.92 -28.72
C ASP A 506 -40.38 -22.71 -28.80
N LYS A 507 -39.09 -22.88 -28.46
CA LYS A 507 -38.07 -21.82 -28.66
C LYS A 507 -37.72 -21.56 -30.11
N LYS A 508 -37.97 -22.49 -31.04
CA LYS A 508 -37.65 -22.29 -32.47
C LYS A 508 -38.69 -21.36 -33.13
N ASP A 509 -39.96 -21.59 -32.86
CA ASP A 509 -41.06 -20.76 -33.38
C ASP A 509 -41.06 -19.35 -32.76
N LYS A 510 -40.68 -19.22 -31.48
CA LYS A 510 -40.56 -17.92 -30.81
C LYS A 510 -39.31 -17.13 -31.23
N LYS A 511 -38.27 -17.81 -31.75
CA LYS A 511 -37.03 -17.17 -32.27
C LYS A 511 -37.18 -16.70 -33.71
N GLU A 512 -38.01 -17.37 -34.53
CA GLU A 512 -38.37 -16.88 -35.87
C GLU A 512 -39.31 -15.66 -35.80
N LYS A 513 -40.22 -15.62 -34.82
CA LYS A 513 -41.07 -14.44 -34.59
C LYS A 513 -40.27 -13.23 -34.09
N ARG A 514 -39.34 -13.42 -33.14
CA ARG A 514 -38.47 -12.34 -32.64
C ARG A 514 -37.48 -11.80 -33.68
N LYS A 515 -37.01 -12.64 -34.62
CA LYS A 515 -36.15 -12.16 -35.71
C LYS A 515 -36.91 -11.28 -36.70
N ARG A 516 -38.19 -11.58 -36.98
CA ARG A 516 -39.03 -10.71 -37.82
C ARG A 516 -39.33 -9.37 -37.12
N ASP A 517 -39.57 -9.40 -35.82
CA ASP A 517 -39.81 -8.18 -35.03
C ASP A 517 -38.53 -7.31 -34.89
N GLU A 518 -37.34 -7.94 -34.76
CA GLU A 518 -36.04 -7.23 -34.72
C GLU A 518 -35.64 -6.62 -36.07
N ASP A 519 -35.96 -7.27 -37.19
CA ASP A 519 -35.70 -6.74 -38.54
C ASP A 519 -36.65 -5.55 -38.89
N GLU A 520 -37.87 -5.51 -38.35
CA GLU A 520 -38.80 -4.38 -38.50
C GLU A 520 -38.40 -3.17 -37.62
N ASP A 521 -37.90 -3.39 -36.41
CA ASP A 521 -37.41 -2.33 -35.51
C ASP A 521 -36.08 -1.70 -35.98
N GLU A 522 -35.20 -2.45 -36.67
CA GLU A 522 -33.99 -1.90 -37.26
C GLU A 522 -34.28 -0.98 -38.47
N ASP A 523 -35.30 -1.29 -39.29
CA ASP A 523 -35.71 -0.41 -40.41
C ASP A 523 -36.44 0.86 -39.91
N GLU A 524 -37.22 0.76 -38.82
CA GLU A 524 -37.82 1.91 -38.16
C GLU A 524 -36.77 2.83 -37.49
N GLY A 525 -35.74 2.23 -36.89
CA GLY A 525 -34.60 2.94 -36.30
C GLY A 525 -33.76 3.68 -37.35
N ARG A 526 -33.57 3.09 -38.53
CA ARG A 526 -32.84 3.71 -39.65
C ARG A 526 -33.62 4.90 -40.24
N ARG A 527 -34.94 4.77 -40.41
CA ARG A 527 -35.84 5.87 -40.84
C ARG A 527 -35.93 7.02 -39.81
N LYS A 528 -35.89 6.71 -38.51
CA LYS A 528 -35.85 7.73 -37.44
C LYS A 528 -34.50 8.46 -37.41
N LYS A 529 -33.38 7.77 -37.70
CA LYS A 529 -32.04 8.38 -37.77
C LYS A 529 -31.87 9.29 -39.00
N GLU A 530 -32.41 8.90 -40.15
CA GLU A 530 -32.47 9.76 -41.35
C GLU A 530 -33.39 10.98 -41.18
N LYS A 531 -34.53 10.83 -40.49
CA LYS A 531 -35.40 11.96 -40.13
C LYS A 531 -34.72 12.92 -39.15
N LYS A 532 -33.90 12.42 -38.22
CA LYS A 532 -33.17 13.24 -37.25
C LYS A 532 -32.01 14.00 -37.89
N GLU A 533 -31.27 13.38 -38.82
CA GLU A 533 -30.22 14.07 -39.59
C GLU A 533 -30.79 15.10 -40.59
N LYS A 534 -31.99 14.88 -41.16
CA LYS A 534 -32.69 15.90 -41.96
C LYS A 534 -33.18 17.08 -41.11
N LYS A 535 -33.62 16.82 -39.88
CA LYS A 535 -34.08 17.86 -38.93
C LYS A 535 -32.91 18.69 -38.35
N ASP A 536 -31.78 18.04 -38.06
CA ASP A 536 -30.56 18.76 -37.62
C ASP A 536 -29.95 19.61 -38.75
N LYS A 537 -30.17 19.26 -40.03
CA LYS A 537 -29.78 20.10 -41.18
C LYS A 537 -30.74 21.26 -41.43
N SER A 538 -32.06 21.11 -41.17
CA SER A 538 -33.01 22.23 -41.27
C SER A 538 -32.80 23.26 -40.16
N ASP A 539 -32.56 22.81 -38.92
CA ASP A 539 -32.38 23.70 -37.76
C ASP A 539 -31.04 24.49 -37.84
N LYS A 540 -30.01 23.91 -38.48
CA LYS A 540 -28.75 24.62 -38.81
C LYS A 540 -28.90 25.67 -39.92
N SER A 541 -29.91 25.52 -40.78
CA SER A 541 -30.20 26.47 -41.86
C SER A 541 -31.06 27.65 -41.38
N GLU A 542 -32.01 27.41 -40.47
CA GLU A 542 -32.83 28.46 -39.84
C GLU A 542 -32.01 29.29 -38.84
N SER A 543 -31.14 28.68 -38.03
CA SER A 543 -30.26 29.42 -37.11
C SER A 543 -29.19 30.26 -37.82
N LYS A 544 -28.80 29.90 -39.05
CA LYS A 544 -27.96 30.75 -39.92
C LYS A 544 -28.75 31.90 -40.55
N LYS A 545 -30.03 31.71 -40.87
CA LYS A 545 -30.92 32.77 -41.38
C LYS A 545 -31.24 33.81 -40.29
N GLU A 546 -31.55 33.38 -39.06
CA GLU A 546 -31.80 34.29 -37.93
C GLU A 546 -30.56 35.09 -37.50
N LYS A 547 -29.35 34.50 -37.58
CA LYS A 547 -28.11 35.24 -37.29
C LYS A 547 -27.78 36.27 -38.36
N LYS A 548 -28.14 36.02 -39.63
CA LYS A 548 -27.95 36.95 -40.75
C LYS A 548 -28.98 38.10 -40.72
N ASP A 549 -30.23 37.82 -40.35
CA ASP A 549 -31.25 38.85 -40.16
C ASP A 549 -30.99 39.75 -38.93
N LYS A 550 -30.35 39.22 -37.88
CA LYS A 550 -29.90 40.01 -36.72
C LYS A 550 -28.66 40.87 -37.03
N SER A 551 -27.74 40.44 -37.90
CA SER A 551 -26.63 41.29 -38.33
C SER A 551 -27.10 42.42 -39.27
N ASP A 552 -28.00 42.11 -40.21
CA ASP A 552 -28.51 43.12 -41.16
C ASP A 552 -29.40 44.18 -40.48
N LYS A 553 -30.10 43.84 -39.39
CA LYS A 553 -30.82 44.82 -38.54
C LYS A 553 -29.88 45.69 -37.71
N LYS A 554 -28.71 45.17 -37.29
CA LYS A 554 -27.73 45.93 -36.51
C LYS A 554 -26.98 46.93 -37.40
N ASP A 555 -26.62 46.53 -38.61
CA ASP A 555 -25.98 47.41 -39.61
C ASP A 555 -26.93 48.50 -40.14
N LYS A 556 -28.24 48.22 -40.26
CA LYS A 556 -29.24 49.26 -40.58
C LYS A 556 -29.45 50.25 -39.44
N LYS A 557 -29.30 49.84 -38.18
CA LYS A 557 -29.42 50.72 -37.01
C LYS A 557 -28.21 51.64 -36.87
N GLU A 558 -26.98 51.11 -37.06
CA GLU A 558 -25.76 51.93 -37.08
C GLU A 558 -25.69 52.91 -38.26
N LYS A 559 -26.21 52.53 -39.44
CA LYS A 559 -26.32 53.47 -40.58
C LYS A 559 -27.36 54.57 -40.35
N LYS A 560 -28.40 54.33 -39.55
CA LYS A 560 -29.41 55.33 -39.19
C LYS A 560 -28.87 56.31 -38.14
N ASP A 561 -28.19 55.80 -37.11
CA ASP A 561 -27.55 56.62 -36.07
C ASP A 561 -26.38 57.47 -36.62
N LYS A 562 -25.65 56.99 -37.63
CA LYS A 562 -24.65 57.79 -38.36
C LYS A 562 -25.26 58.86 -39.27
N LYS A 563 -26.48 58.66 -39.76
CA LYS A 563 -27.19 59.63 -40.61
C LYS A 563 -27.85 60.74 -39.79
N ASP A 564 -28.33 60.40 -38.60
CA ASP A 564 -28.90 61.38 -37.65
C ASP A 564 -27.80 62.23 -36.97
N LYS A 565 -26.63 61.66 -36.67
CA LYS A 565 -25.46 62.43 -36.21
C LYS A 565 -24.84 63.36 -37.26
N LYS A 566 -25.12 63.14 -38.55
CA LYS A 566 -24.64 64.00 -39.65
C LYS A 566 -25.64 65.10 -40.04
N LYS A 567 -26.87 65.06 -39.50
CA LYS A 567 -27.89 66.10 -39.68
C LYS A 567 -27.99 67.10 -38.52
N SER A 568 -27.21 66.92 -37.46
CA SER A 568 -27.17 67.81 -36.30
C SER A 568 -25.86 68.62 -36.20
N LYS A 569 -25.13 68.75 -37.31
CA LYS A 569 -23.84 69.47 -37.38
C LYS A 569 -23.62 70.28 -38.65
N ASP A 570 -24.70 70.58 -39.38
CA ASP A 570 -24.79 71.65 -40.38
C ASP A 570 -25.95 72.57 -40.01
#